data_AF-A0A290GQR1-F1
#
_entry.id   AF-A0A290GQR1-F1
#
_cell.length_a   1.000
_cell.length_b   1.000
_cell.length_c   1.000
_cell.angle_alpha   90.00
_cell.angle_beta   90.00
_cell.angle_gamma   90.00
#
_symmetry.space_group_name_H-M   'P 1'
#
loop_
_entity.id
_entity.type
_entity.pdbx_description
1 polymer ?
#
loop_
_entity_poly.entity_id
_entity_poly.type
_entity_poly.pdbx_seq_one_letter_code
_entity_poly.pdbx_strand_id
1 'polypeptide(L)'
;QILVNWLWGGFSVDNATLNRFYTFHFFFPFILIMLIMMHLLFLHQKGSNNPLGVNSNFYKIKFHIYFTLKDFVGFIILFYLLLFICLETPYLLSDPKNFLMANPMITPIHIQPKWYFLFAYTIL
;
A
#
# COMPACT_ATOMS: atom_id res chain seq x y z
N GLN A 1 -9.67 -10.50 -24.50
CA GLN A 1 -8.37 -10.42 -25.20
C GLN A 1 -8.00 -8.99 -25.61
N ILE A 2 -8.92 -8.22 -26.21
CA ILE A 2 -8.66 -6.82 -26.62
C ILE A 2 -8.18 -5.95 -25.46
N LEU A 3 -8.86 -5.99 -24.30
CA LEU A 3 -8.48 -5.18 -23.13
C LEU A 3 -7.10 -5.55 -22.58
N VAL A 4 -6.77 -6.84 -22.54
CA VAL A 4 -5.47 -7.35 -22.05
C VAL A 4 -4.34 -6.90 -22.98
N ASN A 5 -4.51 -7.06 -24.29
CA ASN A 5 -3.53 -6.62 -25.27
C ASN A 5 -3.38 -5.08 -25.29
N TRP A 6 -4.47 -4.35 -25.06
CA TRP A 6 -4.43 -2.89 -24.93
C TRP A 6 -3.64 -2.45 -23.70
N LEU A 7 -3.85 -3.12 -22.56
CA LEU A 7 -3.08 -2.89 -21.34
C LEU A 7 -1.61 -3.19 -21.58
N TRP A 8 -1.32 -4.32 -22.25
CA TRP A 8 0.05 -4.70 -22.58
C TRP A 8 0.70 -3.82 -23.66
N GLY A 9 -0.09 -3.17 -24.51
CA GLY A 9 0.43 -2.50 -25.69
C GLY A 9 1.09 -3.46 -26.69
N GLY A 10 0.67 -4.73 -26.68
CA GLY A 10 1.28 -5.82 -27.45
C GLY A 10 0.61 -7.16 -27.17
N PHE A 11 1.21 -8.25 -27.64
CA PHE A 11 0.68 -9.61 -27.44
C PHE A 11 1.19 -10.30 -26.17
N SER A 12 2.19 -9.73 -25.51
CA SER A 12 2.78 -10.23 -24.26
C SER A 12 3.29 -9.08 -23.40
N VAL A 13 3.69 -9.40 -22.17
CA VAL A 13 4.31 -8.43 -21.25
C VAL A 13 5.76 -8.17 -21.71
N ASP A 14 6.00 -6.96 -22.22
CA ASP A 14 7.30 -6.53 -22.75
C ASP A 14 7.57 -5.05 -22.40
N ASN A 15 8.56 -4.40 -23.00
CA ASN A 15 9.00 -3.02 -22.72
C ASN A 15 7.85 -1.99 -22.72
N ALA A 16 6.89 -2.12 -23.63
CA ALA A 16 5.71 -1.25 -23.67
C ALA A 16 4.87 -1.31 -22.37
N THR A 17 4.80 -2.48 -21.74
CA THR A 17 4.12 -2.68 -20.44
C THR A 17 4.89 -2.04 -19.31
N LEU A 18 6.22 -2.26 -19.27
CA LEU A 18 7.07 -1.81 -18.18
C LEU A 18 7.08 -0.28 -18.10
N ASN A 19 7.26 0.41 -19.24
CA ASN A 19 7.26 1.87 -19.28
C ASN A 19 5.90 2.48 -18.89
N ARG A 20 4.80 1.81 -19.27
CA ARG A 20 3.46 2.24 -18.88
C ARG A 20 3.20 2.02 -17.40
N PHE A 21 3.60 0.86 -16.86
CA PHE A 21 3.45 0.54 -15.45
C PHE A 21 4.29 1.45 -14.57
N TYR A 22 5.49 1.84 -15.02
CA TYR A 22 6.28 2.87 -14.35
C TYR A 22 5.55 4.22 -14.31
N THR A 23 5.01 4.68 -15.44
CA THR A 23 4.24 5.93 -15.51
C THR A 23 3.01 5.89 -14.60
N PHE A 24 2.26 4.79 -14.60
CA PHE A 24 1.11 4.61 -13.71
C PHE A 24 1.52 4.55 -12.24
N HIS A 25 2.59 3.82 -11.91
CA HIS A 25 3.11 3.72 -10.56
C HIS A 25 3.55 5.08 -10.02
N PHE A 26 4.13 5.94 -10.86
CA PHE A 26 4.46 7.31 -10.49
C PHE A 26 3.20 8.17 -10.27
N PHE A 27 2.19 8.02 -11.11
CA PHE A 27 1.00 8.88 -11.10
C PHE A 27 -0.01 8.53 -9.98
N PHE A 28 -0.25 7.24 -9.72
CA PHE A 28 -1.28 6.80 -8.77
C PHE A 28 -1.10 7.29 -7.33
N PRO A 29 0.11 7.40 -6.76
CA PRO A 29 0.31 8.01 -5.44
C PRO A 29 -0.29 9.42 -5.31
N PHE A 30 -0.24 10.23 -6.37
CA PHE A 30 -0.83 11.58 -6.35
C PHE A 30 -2.36 11.55 -6.34
N ILE A 31 -2.96 10.66 -7.12
CA ILE A 31 -4.41 10.41 -7.04
C ILE A 31 -4.79 9.95 -5.63
N LEU A 32 -3.98 9.07 -5.03
CA LEU A 32 -4.21 8.56 -3.68
C LEU A 32 -4.16 9.68 -2.62
N ILE A 33 -3.23 10.64 -2.74
CA ILE A 33 -3.20 11.84 -1.87
C ILE A 33 -4.51 12.64 -2.01
N MET A 34 -5.01 12.84 -3.22
CA MET A 34 -6.29 13.53 -3.44
C MET A 34 -7.45 12.78 -2.76
N LEU A 35 -7.48 11.45 -2.88
CA LEU A 35 -8.49 10.61 -2.22
C LEU A 35 -8.37 10.67 -0.69
N ILE A 36 -7.15 10.72 -0.13
CA ILE A 36 -6.94 10.91 1.32
C ILE A 36 -7.51 12.26 1.78
N MET A 37 -7.29 13.34 1.04
CA MET A 37 -7.84 14.65 1.40
C MET A 37 -9.37 14.66 1.36
N MET A 38 -9.98 14.05 0.34
CA MET A 38 -11.44 13.90 0.29
C MET A 38 -11.96 13.04 1.45
N HIS A 39 -11.28 11.95 1.77
CA HIS A 39 -11.61 11.10 2.91
C HIS A 39 -11.59 11.89 4.23
N LEU A 40 -10.53 12.66 4.48
CA LEU A 40 -10.40 13.49 5.68
C LEU A 40 -11.44 14.60 5.75
N LEU A 41 -11.83 15.18 4.61
CA LEU A 41 -12.92 16.16 4.55
C LEU A 41 -14.24 15.55 5.02
N PHE A 42 -14.60 14.37 4.52
CA PHE A 42 -15.81 13.67 4.97
C PHE A 42 -15.73 13.23 6.43
N LEU A 43 -14.54 12.83 6.90
CA LEU A 43 -14.32 12.52 8.31
C LEU A 43 -14.57 13.75 9.19
N HIS A 44 -14.07 14.93 8.79
CA HIS A 44 -14.24 16.16 9.56
C HIS A 44 -15.70 16.65 9.63
N GLN A 45 -16.56 16.30 8.68
CA GLN A 45 -17.99 16.64 8.74
C GLN A 45 -18.72 15.95 9.91
N LYS A 46 -18.36 14.70 10.23
CA LYS A 46 -19.00 13.92 11.29
C LYS A 46 -18.16 13.80 12.57
N GLY A 47 -16.84 13.93 12.45
CA GLY A 47 -15.87 13.61 13.49
C GLY A 47 -15.58 12.11 13.59
N SER A 48 -14.56 11.74 14.37
CA SER A 48 -14.17 10.35 14.58
C SER A 48 -15.16 9.61 15.48
N ASN A 49 -15.34 8.31 15.22
CA ASN A 49 -16.05 7.42 16.13
C ASN A 49 -15.17 7.07 17.36
N ASN A 50 -15.77 6.48 18.39
CA ASN A 50 -15.07 6.01 19.59
C ASN A 50 -15.37 4.51 19.85
N PRO A 51 -14.57 3.83 20.69
CA PRO A 51 -14.70 2.39 20.92
C PRO A 51 -16.07 1.94 21.45
N LEU A 52 -16.80 2.82 22.15
CA LEU A 52 -18.14 2.52 22.66
C LEU A 52 -19.24 2.69 21.60
N GLY A 53 -18.93 3.30 20.45
CA GLY A 53 -19.89 3.54 19.37
C GLY A 53 -21.01 4.53 19.71
N VAL A 54 -20.93 5.22 20.85
CA VAL A 54 -21.92 6.21 21.30
C VAL A 54 -21.52 7.62 20.91
N ASN A 55 -22.42 8.60 21.02
CA ASN A 55 -22.08 9.99 20.68
C ASN A 55 -21.06 10.58 21.67
N SER A 56 -19.90 11.05 21.18
CA SER A 56 -18.81 11.62 21.97
C SER A 56 -18.85 13.15 22.11
N ASN A 57 -19.87 13.83 21.57
CA ASN A 57 -19.92 15.30 21.51
C ASN A 57 -19.75 16.01 22.86
N PHE A 58 -20.23 15.42 23.95
CA PHE A 58 -20.10 15.98 25.30
C PHE A 58 -18.70 15.87 25.91
N TYR A 59 -17.83 15.01 25.38
CA TYR A 59 -16.52 14.66 25.95
C TYR A 59 -15.36 14.90 24.97
N LYS A 60 -15.51 15.87 24.06
CA LYS A 60 -14.46 16.20 23.10
C LYS A 60 -13.27 16.88 23.79
N ILE A 61 -12.07 16.41 23.45
CA ILE A 61 -10.80 17.03 23.82
C ILE A 61 -10.13 17.63 22.58
N LYS A 62 -9.25 18.61 22.80
CA LYS A 62 -8.49 19.24 21.71
C LYS A 62 -7.54 18.22 21.06
N PHE A 63 -7.36 18.31 19.74
CA PHE A 63 -6.47 17.39 19.01
C PHE A 63 -5.01 17.60 19.40
N HIS A 64 -4.55 18.86 19.37
CA HIS A 64 -3.20 19.21 19.77
C HIS A 64 -2.99 18.95 21.27
N ILE A 65 -1.75 18.61 21.63
CA ILE A 65 -1.30 18.06 22.92
C ILE A 65 -1.70 16.60 23.10
N TYR A 66 -2.97 16.24 22.99
CA TYR A 66 -3.40 14.87 23.30
C TYR A 66 -3.10 13.88 22.16
N PHE A 67 -3.75 14.07 21.00
CA PHE A 67 -3.58 13.16 19.87
C PHE A 67 -2.25 13.39 19.16
N THR A 68 -1.75 14.63 19.10
CA THR A 68 -0.43 14.89 18.49
C THR A 68 0.71 14.17 19.21
N LEU A 69 0.73 14.13 20.55
CA LEU A 69 1.76 13.39 21.28
C LEU A 69 1.56 11.88 21.14
N LYS A 70 0.30 11.41 21.19
CA LYS A 70 -0.02 9.99 20.98
C LYS A 70 0.44 9.50 19.61
N ASP A 71 0.14 10.26 18.56
CA ASP A 71 0.51 9.93 17.18
C ASP A 71 2.03 9.98 17.00
N PHE A 72 2.72 10.90 17.67
CA PHE A 72 4.19 10.98 17.65
C PHE A 72 4.84 9.73 18.27
N VAL A 73 4.33 9.24 19.39
CA VAL A 73 4.80 7.97 19.99
C VAL A 73 4.55 6.80 19.04
N GLY A 74 3.36 6.75 18.42
CA GLY A 74 3.04 5.73 17.41
C GLY A 74 3.99 5.78 16.21
N PHE A 75 4.34 6.98 15.74
CA PHE A 75 5.30 7.19 14.67
C PHE A 75 6.71 6.69 15.04
N ILE A 76 7.18 6.95 16.26
CA ILE A 76 8.49 6.44 16.73
C ILE A 76 8.52 4.91 16.68
N ILE A 77 7.46 4.25 17.15
CA ILE A 77 7.38 2.78 17.14
C ILE A 77 7.38 2.24 15.71
N LEU A 78 6.55 2.83 14.83
CA LEU A 78 6.49 2.43 13.42
C LEU A 78 7.84 2.65 12.71
N PHE A 79 8.50 3.77 12.98
CA PHE A 79 9.80 4.10 12.40
C PHE A 79 10.90 3.15 12.89
N TYR A 80 10.89 2.80 14.17
CA TYR A 80 11.81 1.80 14.72
C TYR A 80 11.63 0.43 14.05
N LEU A 81 10.39 -0.04 13.90
CA LEU A 81 10.11 -1.31 13.22
C LEU A 81 10.54 -1.28 11.75
N LEU A 82 10.29 -0.18 11.05
CA LEU A 82 10.75 -0.01 9.67
C LEU A 82 12.28 -0.07 9.58
N LEU A 83 12.98 0.66 10.45
CA LEU A 83 14.45 0.64 10.49
C LEU A 83 14.99 -0.76 10.82
N PHE A 84 14.38 -1.46 11.76
CA PHE A 84 14.76 -2.83 12.09
C PHE A 84 14.66 -3.75 10.86
N ILE A 85 13.55 -3.70 10.13
CA ILE A 85 13.39 -4.49 8.90
C ILE A 85 14.43 -4.07 7.86
N CYS A 86 14.65 -2.78 7.64
CA CYS A 86 15.58 -2.30 6.61
C CYS A 86 17.05 -2.59 6.93
N LEU A 87 17.46 -2.52 8.20
CA LEU A 87 18.87 -2.61 8.61
C LEU A 87 19.28 -4.04 9.00
N GLU A 88 18.45 -4.75 9.77
CA GLU A 88 18.79 -6.08 10.28
C GLU A 88 18.34 -7.20 9.32
N THR A 89 17.13 -7.09 8.75
CA THR A 89 16.54 -8.15 7.93
C THR A 89 15.87 -7.64 6.64
N PRO A 90 16.62 -6.99 5.72
CA PRO A 90 16.05 -6.29 4.56
C PRO A 90 15.25 -7.19 3.60
N TYR A 91 15.55 -8.48 3.60
CA TYR A 91 14.93 -9.46 2.71
C TYR A 91 13.88 -10.34 3.37
N LEU A 92 13.51 -10.08 4.64
CA LEU A 92 12.51 -10.88 5.36
C LEU A 92 11.16 -10.96 4.63
N LEU A 93 10.77 -9.87 3.98
CA LEU A 93 9.48 -9.74 3.27
C LEU A 93 9.64 -9.86 1.74
N SER A 94 10.82 -10.21 1.24
CA SER A 94 11.11 -10.35 -0.19
C SER A 94 11.00 -11.82 -0.64
N ASP A 95 10.87 -12.03 -1.95
CA ASP A 95 10.92 -13.37 -2.52
C ASP A 95 12.29 -13.49 -3.22
N PRO A 96 13.11 -14.51 -2.90
CA PRO A 96 14.44 -14.66 -3.47
C PRO A 96 14.43 -14.76 -5.00
N LYS A 97 13.32 -15.17 -5.62
CA LYS A 97 13.21 -15.27 -7.08
C LYS A 97 13.24 -13.91 -7.78
N ASN A 98 12.91 -12.82 -7.08
CA ASN A 98 12.97 -11.47 -7.65
C ASN A 98 14.40 -10.94 -7.85
N PHE A 99 15.42 -11.65 -7.36
CA PHE A 99 16.83 -11.35 -7.67
C PHE A 99 17.28 -11.94 -9.01
N LEU A 100 16.49 -12.84 -9.61
CA LEU A 100 16.74 -13.35 -10.94
C LEU A 100 16.12 -12.40 -11.98
N MET A 101 16.82 -12.22 -13.10
CA MET A 101 16.28 -11.46 -14.22
C MET A 101 15.04 -12.18 -14.78
N ALA A 102 14.02 -11.41 -15.16
CA ALA A 102 12.80 -11.97 -15.74
C ALA A 102 13.12 -12.75 -17.03
N ASN A 103 12.63 -13.98 -17.12
CA ASN A 103 12.73 -14.82 -18.31
C ASN A 103 11.32 -15.23 -18.76
N PRO A 104 10.81 -14.74 -19.91
CA PRO A 104 9.45 -15.04 -20.36
C PRO A 104 9.25 -16.51 -20.75
N MET A 105 10.33 -17.26 -20.98
CA MET A 105 10.26 -18.68 -21.36
C MET A 105 10.21 -19.64 -20.16
N ILE A 106 10.46 -19.15 -18.94
CA ILE A 106 10.56 -19.99 -17.75
C ILE A 106 9.68 -19.42 -16.63
N THR A 107 8.65 -20.18 -16.24
CA THR A 107 7.86 -19.87 -15.04
C THR A 107 8.49 -20.52 -13.80
N PRO A 108 8.67 -19.77 -12.71
CA PRO A 108 9.15 -20.37 -11.46
C PRO A 108 8.12 -21.36 -10.88
N ILE A 109 8.60 -22.49 -10.33
CA ILE A 109 7.76 -23.60 -9.84
C ILE A 109 6.74 -23.16 -8.78
N HIS A 110 7.16 -22.34 -7.81
CA HIS A 110 6.28 -21.75 -6.79
C HIS A 110 6.12 -20.23 -7.01
N ILE A 111 5.41 -19.82 -8.06
CA ILE A 111 5.10 -18.41 -8.30
C ILE A 111 4.02 -17.94 -7.33
N GLN A 112 4.23 -16.81 -6.68
CA GLN A 112 3.29 -16.23 -5.71
C GLN A 112 3.39 -14.70 -5.73
N PRO A 113 2.31 -13.98 -5.41
CA PRO A 113 2.39 -12.54 -5.22
C PRO A 113 3.08 -12.21 -3.89
N LYS A 114 3.30 -10.91 -3.64
CA LYS A 114 3.77 -10.45 -2.34
C LYS A 114 2.78 -10.79 -1.22
N TRP A 115 3.30 -10.92 0.00
CA TRP A 115 2.58 -11.42 1.17
C TRP A 115 1.23 -10.73 1.43
N TYR A 116 1.14 -9.41 1.20
CA TYR A 116 -0.08 -8.63 1.39
C TYR A 116 -1.20 -8.92 0.38
N PHE A 117 -0.94 -9.75 -0.65
CA PHE A 117 -1.94 -10.24 -1.59
C PHE A 117 -2.28 -11.72 -1.44
N LEU A 118 -1.56 -12.47 -0.58
CA LEU A 118 -1.74 -13.92 -0.48
C LEU A 118 -3.18 -14.32 -0.13
N PHE A 119 -3.85 -13.58 0.76
CA PHE A 119 -5.24 -13.87 1.13
C PHE A 119 -6.20 -13.79 -0.08
N ALA A 120 -6.01 -12.81 -0.97
CA ALA A 120 -6.84 -12.66 -2.16
C ALA A 120 -6.47 -13.70 -3.22
N TYR A 121 -5.18 -14.01 -3.34
CA TYR A 121 -4.69 -15.05 -4.24
C TYR A 121 -5.20 -16.44 -3.86
N THR A 122 -5.33 -16.74 -2.57
CA THR A 122 -5.91 -18.02 -2.12
C THR A 122 -7.41 -18.15 -2.39
N ILE A 123 -8.12 -17.03 -2.66
CA ILE A 123 -9.56 -17.03 -2.95
C ILE A 123 -9.82 -17.19 -4.46
N LEU A 124 -8.91 -16.69 -5.32
CA LEU A 124 -9.02 -16.69 -6.78
C LEU A 124 -8.85 -18.09 -7.37
#